data_AF-A0A1F3NZP6-F1
#
_entry.id   AF-A0A1F3NZP6-F1
#
_cell.length_a   1.000
_cell.length_b   1.000
_cell.length_c   1.000
_cell.angle_alpha   90.00
_cell.angle_beta   90.00
_cell.angle_gamma   90.00
#
_symmetry.space_group_name_H-M   'P 1'
#
loop_
_entity.id
_entity.type
_entity.pdbx_description
1 polymer ?
#
loop_
_entity_poly.entity_id
_entity_poly.type
_entity_poly.pdbx_seq_one_letter_code
_entity_poly.pdbx_strand_id
1 'polypeptide(L)'
;MKPPQNMKKKSHPYIPFLLEDIKAAHRSSAVAKLNEPKTIEEELEESERFVSDEREHTLSYYCGLKPEDFPPVEQLSDRDMQKVCEAFNTMMDTWNLSVDLPENLPPSLAYQLTIGLLSKETFIPNCGTLHIDFCTGYAPDCELKQYCPCLKIWNEK
;
A
#
# COMPACT_ATOMS: atom_id res chain seq x y z
N MET A 1 1.26 13.15 36.09
CA MET A 1 1.41 12.63 34.71
C MET A 1 2.13 13.68 33.89
N LYS A 2 3.32 13.38 33.36
CA LYS A 2 3.97 14.27 32.37
C LYS A 2 3.27 14.06 31.03
N PRO A 3 2.91 15.12 30.28
CA PRO A 3 2.36 14.97 28.94
C PRO A 3 3.41 14.31 28.03
N PRO A 4 3.00 13.47 27.05
CA PRO A 4 3.95 12.91 26.11
C PRO A 4 4.56 14.05 25.32
N GLN A 5 5.89 14.13 25.37
CA GLN A 5 6.67 15.11 24.63
C GLN A 5 6.52 14.79 23.14
N ASN A 6 5.52 15.40 22.49
CA ASN A 6 5.48 15.49 21.05
C ASN A 6 6.53 16.54 20.61
N MET A 7 7.80 16.18 20.78
CA MET A 7 8.92 16.91 20.23
C MET A 7 8.79 16.82 18.72
N LYS A 8 8.66 17.97 18.07
CA LYS A 8 8.77 18.17 16.63
C LYS A 8 10.07 17.52 16.13
N LYS A 9 10.06 16.21 15.87
CA LYS A 9 11.17 15.53 15.19
C LYS A 9 11.34 16.26 13.86
N LYS A 10 12.55 16.75 13.60
CA LYS A 10 12.90 17.31 12.28
C LYS A 10 12.72 16.19 11.25
N SER A 11 12.20 16.57 10.08
CA SER A 11 11.99 15.64 8.97
C SER A 11 13.30 14.95 8.63
N HIS A 12 13.27 13.62 8.46
CA HIS A 12 14.46 12.84 8.18
C HIS A 12 15.12 13.29 6.85
N PRO A 13 16.45 13.50 6.80
CA PRO A 13 17.12 14.13 5.65
C PRO A 13 17.00 13.34 4.34
N TYR A 14 16.74 12.03 4.44
CA TYR A 14 16.55 11.16 3.27
C TYR A 14 15.14 11.23 2.67
N ILE A 15 14.14 11.70 3.41
CA ILE A 15 12.73 11.68 2.96
C ILE A 15 12.51 12.43 1.64
N PRO A 16 13.12 13.62 1.40
CA PRO A 16 12.98 14.29 0.10
C PRO A 16 13.44 13.44 -1.08
N PHE A 17 14.50 12.64 -0.93
CA PHE A 17 15.02 11.78 -2.00
C PHE A 17 14.07 10.60 -2.22
N LEU A 18 13.66 9.92 -1.15
CA LEU A 18 12.70 8.83 -1.22
C LEU A 18 11.38 9.24 -1.88
N LEU A 19 10.90 10.46 -1.63
CA LEU A 19 9.68 10.96 -2.27
C LEU A 19 9.86 11.18 -3.79
N GLU A 20 11.04 11.61 -4.24
CA GLU A 20 11.34 11.69 -5.67
C GLU A 20 11.49 10.31 -6.31
N ASP A 21 12.07 9.34 -5.59
CA ASP A 21 12.16 7.95 -6.06
C ASP A 21 10.76 7.33 -6.19
N ILE A 22 9.88 7.53 -5.20
CA ILE A 22 8.48 7.09 -5.26
C ILE A 22 7.78 7.72 -6.47
N LYS A 23 7.97 9.01 -6.70
CA LYS A 23 7.40 9.73 -7.84
C LYS A 23 7.92 9.21 -9.18
N ALA A 24 9.19 8.85 -9.26
CA ALA A 24 9.79 8.24 -10.45
C ALA A 24 9.25 6.82 -10.71
N ALA A 25 8.77 6.13 -9.67
CA ALA A 25 8.20 4.79 -9.74
C ALA A 25 6.73 4.75 -10.21
N HIS A 26 6.13 5.88 -10.58
CA HIS A 26 4.78 5.92 -11.15
C HIS A 26 4.73 5.17 -12.49
N ARG A 27 3.68 4.38 -12.70
CA ARG A 27 3.42 3.74 -13.99
C ARG A 27 3.15 4.80 -15.04
N SER A 28 3.78 4.65 -16.21
CA SER A 28 3.50 5.53 -17.35
C SER A 28 2.01 5.45 -17.73
N SER A 29 1.37 6.61 -17.89
CA SER A 29 -0.04 6.71 -18.28
C SER A 29 -0.32 6.07 -19.64
N ALA A 30 0.68 6.03 -20.54
CA ALA A 30 0.58 5.35 -21.83
C ALA A 30 0.36 3.84 -21.70
N VAL A 31 0.71 3.25 -20.55
CA VAL A 31 0.60 1.80 -20.29
C VAL A 31 -0.60 1.48 -19.40
N ALA A 32 -1.03 2.42 -18.54
CA ALA A 32 -1.96 2.12 -17.47
C ALA A 32 -3.45 2.08 -17.88
N LYS A 33 -3.81 2.53 -19.10
CA LYS A 33 -5.21 2.68 -19.60
C LYS A 33 -6.20 3.16 -18.52
N LEU A 34 -5.73 4.03 -17.64
CA LEU A 34 -6.49 4.51 -16.49
C LEU A 34 -7.69 5.31 -16.99
N ASN A 35 -8.90 4.84 -16.66
CA ASN A 35 -10.18 5.47 -17.02
C ASN A 35 -10.58 5.41 -18.51
N GLU A 36 -9.98 4.53 -19.30
CA GLU A 36 -10.45 4.29 -20.66
C GLU A 36 -11.72 3.41 -20.66
N PRO A 37 -12.74 3.73 -21.48
CA PRO A 37 -13.91 2.86 -21.64
C PRO A 37 -13.46 1.54 -22.28
N LYS A 38 -13.85 0.44 -21.67
CA LYS A 38 -13.42 -0.91 -22.05
C LYS A 38 -14.51 -1.65 -22.79
N THR A 39 -14.12 -2.61 -23.62
CA THR A 39 -15.09 -3.57 -24.15
C THR A 39 -15.36 -4.67 -23.12
N ILE A 40 -16.45 -5.41 -23.32
CA ILE A 40 -16.81 -6.55 -22.45
C ILE A 40 -15.72 -7.62 -22.52
N GLU A 41 -15.13 -7.82 -23.71
CA GLU A 41 -14.05 -8.78 -23.93
C GLU A 41 -12.81 -8.43 -23.10
N GLU A 42 -12.42 -7.14 -23.05
CA GLU A 42 -11.28 -6.69 -22.24
C GLU A 42 -11.53 -6.89 -20.73
N GLU A 43 -12.77 -6.71 -20.26
CA GLU A 43 -13.12 -6.95 -18.85
C GLU A 43 -13.15 -8.44 -18.48
N LEU A 44 -13.64 -9.29 -19.40
CA LEU A 44 -13.64 -10.74 -19.21
C LEU A 44 -12.21 -11.29 -19.22
N GLU A 45 -11.36 -10.85 -20.15
CA GLU A 45 -9.95 -11.24 -20.19
C GLU A 45 -9.21 -10.85 -18.89
N GLU A 46 -9.47 -9.66 -18.34
CA GLU A 46 -8.88 -9.25 -17.07
C GLU A 46 -9.36 -10.11 -15.90
N SER A 47 -10.64 -10.49 -15.90
CA SER A 47 -11.23 -11.36 -14.88
C SER A 47 -10.64 -12.76 -14.94
N GLU A 48 -10.43 -13.30 -16.15
CA GLU A 48 -9.78 -14.59 -16.36
C GLU A 48 -8.32 -14.56 -15.88
N ARG A 49 -7.57 -13.50 -16.21
CA ARG A 49 -6.20 -13.30 -15.70
C ARG A 49 -6.18 -13.24 -14.18
N PHE A 50 -7.10 -12.51 -13.55
CA PHE A 50 -7.16 -12.42 -12.08
C PHE A 50 -7.42 -13.78 -11.42
N VAL A 51 -8.36 -14.57 -11.96
CA VAL A 51 -8.72 -15.89 -11.41
C VAL A 51 -7.66 -16.96 -11.69
N SER A 52 -6.89 -16.82 -12.77
CA SER A 52 -5.81 -17.75 -13.12
C SER A 52 -4.67 -17.79 -12.11
N ASP A 53 -4.61 -16.81 -11.19
CA ASP A 53 -3.60 -16.68 -10.14
C ASP A 53 -2.15 -16.52 -10.65
N GLU A 54 -1.99 -16.10 -11.91
CA GLU A 54 -0.67 -15.83 -12.52
C GLU A 54 -0.07 -14.52 -11.98
N ARG A 55 0.37 -14.54 -10.71
CA ARG A 55 1.18 -13.46 -10.10
C ARG A 55 2.66 -13.76 -10.30
N GLU A 56 3.22 -13.33 -11.41
CA GLU A 56 4.60 -13.68 -11.76
C GLU A 56 5.65 -12.93 -10.92
N HIS A 57 5.33 -11.71 -10.48
CA HIS A 57 6.31 -10.81 -9.88
C HIS A 57 5.74 -9.99 -8.71
N THR A 58 6.64 -9.44 -7.89
CA THR A 58 6.30 -8.56 -6.77
C THR A 58 6.09 -7.12 -7.24
N LEU A 59 5.44 -6.29 -6.41
CA LEU A 59 5.33 -4.86 -6.71
C LEU A 59 6.71 -4.19 -6.88
N SER A 60 7.72 -4.62 -6.12
CA SER A 60 9.11 -4.17 -6.29
C SER A 60 9.65 -4.38 -7.70
N TYR A 61 9.35 -5.51 -8.33
CA TYR A 61 9.80 -5.79 -9.68
C TYR A 61 9.22 -4.79 -10.68
N TYR A 62 7.93 -4.44 -10.50
CA TYR A 62 7.22 -3.54 -11.41
C TYR A 62 7.62 -2.08 -11.23
N CYS A 63 7.65 -1.57 -9.99
CA CYS A 63 7.89 -0.15 -9.72
C CYS A 63 9.37 0.20 -9.49
N GLY A 64 10.24 -0.81 -9.33
CA GLY A 64 11.68 -0.64 -9.12
C GLY A 64 12.10 -0.26 -7.70
N LEU A 65 11.15 0.04 -6.81
CA LEU A 65 11.41 0.32 -5.40
C LEU A 65 11.57 -0.98 -4.60
N LYS A 66 12.46 -0.99 -3.63
CA LYS A 66 12.69 -2.13 -2.73
C LYS A 66 12.40 -1.76 -1.29
N PRO A 67 11.98 -2.71 -0.43
CA PRO A 67 11.78 -2.44 0.99
C PRO A 67 13.02 -1.83 1.67
N GLU A 68 14.22 -2.18 1.21
CA GLU A 68 15.48 -1.68 1.77
C GLU A 68 15.75 -0.20 1.45
N ASP A 69 15.06 0.36 0.45
CA ASP A 69 15.16 1.79 0.12
C ASP A 69 14.42 2.65 1.16
N PHE A 70 13.64 2.04 2.06
CA PHE A 70 12.81 2.71 3.05
C PHE A 70 13.46 2.69 4.43
N PRO A 71 13.61 3.86 5.11
CA PRO A 71 14.16 3.88 6.46
C PRO A 71 13.30 3.10 7.46
N PRO A 72 13.91 2.41 8.43
CA PRO A 72 13.16 1.70 9.46
C PRO A 72 12.35 2.67 10.35
N VAL A 73 11.23 2.21 10.90
CA VAL A 73 10.25 3.03 11.62
C VAL A 73 10.85 3.83 12.78
N GLU A 74 11.90 3.32 13.42
CA GLU A 74 12.58 3.97 14.54
C GLU A 74 13.30 5.26 14.12
N GLN A 75 13.67 5.37 12.84
CA GLN A 75 14.37 6.54 12.28
C GLN A 75 13.42 7.63 11.81
N LEU A 76 12.14 7.32 11.66
CA LEU A 76 11.15 8.25 11.13
C LEU A 76 10.32 8.92 12.23
N SER A 77 9.76 10.06 11.87
CA SER A 77 8.67 10.68 12.63
C SER A 77 7.33 10.21 12.06
N ASP A 78 6.27 10.27 12.87
CA ASP A 78 4.90 9.97 12.40
C ASP A 78 4.54 10.76 11.15
N ARG A 79 4.96 12.03 11.10
CA ARG A 79 4.75 12.91 9.95
C ARG A 79 5.51 12.43 8.71
N ASP A 80 6.73 11.95 8.85
CA ASP A 80 7.50 11.43 7.71
C ASP A 80 6.90 10.11 7.21
N MET A 81 6.49 9.22 8.12
CA MET A 81 5.80 7.97 7.77
C MET A 81 4.51 8.25 6.99
N GLN A 82 3.68 9.18 7.47
CA GLN A 82 2.45 9.60 6.79
C GLN A 82 2.72 10.12 5.37
N LYS A 83 3.70 11.01 5.21
CA LYS A 83 4.08 11.53 3.87
C LYS A 83 4.51 10.43 2.91
N VAL A 84 5.26 9.45 3.40
CA VAL A 84 5.69 8.32 2.57
C VAL A 84 4.49 7.46 2.20
N CYS A 85 3.59 7.14 3.14
CA CYS A 85 2.36 6.41 2.84
C CYS A 85 1.48 7.14 1.80
N GLU A 86 1.29 8.45 1.94
CA GLU A 86 0.52 9.28 1.00
C GLU A 86 1.13 9.25 -0.42
N ALA A 87 2.44 9.44 -0.52
CA ALA A 87 3.14 9.39 -1.80
C ALA A 87 3.09 7.98 -2.42
N PHE A 88 3.26 6.95 -1.59
CA PHE A 88 3.21 5.55 -2.03
C PHE A 88 1.82 5.17 -2.53
N ASN A 89 0.75 5.57 -1.84
CA ASN A 89 -0.63 5.34 -2.28
C ASN A 89 -0.90 6.04 -3.63
N THR A 90 -0.43 7.28 -3.79
CA THR A 90 -0.54 8.01 -5.06
C THR A 90 0.20 7.29 -6.20
N MET A 91 1.36 6.71 -5.90
CA MET A 91 2.09 5.88 -6.85
C MET A 91 1.30 4.61 -7.19
N MET A 92 0.77 3.90 -6.20
CA MET A 92 -0.04 2.69 -6.37
C MET A 92 -1.28 2.92 -7.24
N ASP A 93 -1.94 4.07 -7.12
CA ASP A 93 -3.09 4.41 -7.96
C ASP A 93 -2.72 4.36 -9.46
N THR A 94 -1.49 4.75 -9.82
CA THR A 94 -1.01 4.66 -11.21
C THR A 94 -0.82 3.21 -11.68
N TRP A 95 -0.65 2.28 -10.74
CA TRP A 95 -0.52 0.86 -10.99
C TRP A 95 -1.86 0.10 -10.93
N ASN A 96 -3.00 0.80 -10.87
CA ASN A 96 -4.33 0.19 -10.67
C ASN A 96 -4.44 -0.56 -9.33
N LEU A 97 -3.71 -0.10 -8.31
CA LEU A 97 -3.72 -0.70 -6.98
C LEU A 97 -4.20 0.34 -5.96
N SER A 98 -4.95 -0.12 -4.96
CA SER A 98 -5.33 0.71 -3.81
C SER A 98 -5.16 -0.07 -2.52
N VAL A 99 -4.98 0.67 -1.42
CA VAL A 99 -4.73 0.11 -0.09
C VAL A 99 -5.78 0.62 0.87
N ASP A 100 -6.58 -0.30 1.38
CA ASP A 100 -7.68 -0.01 2.29
C ASP A 100 -7.24 -0.27 3.74
N LEU A 101 -6.70 0.77 4.39
CA LEU A 101 -6.30 0.72 5.79
C LEU A 101 -7.32 1.42 6.70
N PRO A 102 -7.61 0.85 7.89
CA PRO A 102 -8.41 1.53 8.92
C PRO A 102 -7.86 2.92 9.30
N GLU A 103 -8.73 3.92 9.45
CA GLU A 103 -8.33 5.29 9.81
C GLU A 103 -7.61 5.41 11.16
N ASN A 104 -7.85 4.47 12.08
CA ASN A 104 -7.28 4.47 13.42
C ASN A 104 -5.93 3.73 13.52
N LEU A 105 -5.34 3.33 12.40
CA LEU A 105 -4.03 2.68 12.40
C LEU A 105 -2.92 3.65 12.86
N PRO A 106 -2.00 3.20 13.73
CA PRO A 106 -0.80 3.99 14.03
C PRO A 106 0.03 4.18 12.76
N PRO A 107 0.65 5.36 12.56
CA PRO A 107 1.48 5.64 11.38
C PRO A 107 2.59 4.60 11.16
N SER A 108 3.17 4.05 12.23
CA SER A 108 4.19 3.01 12.14
C SER A 108 3.67 1.69 11.56
N LEU A 109 2.46 1.28 11.93
CA LEU A 109 1.86 0.05 11.39
C LEU A 109 1.40 0.27 9.95
N ALA A 110 0.79 1.42 9.64
CA ALA A 110 0.40 1.76 8.27
C ALA A 110 1.62 1.75 7.35
N TYR A 111 2.71 2.40 7.77
CA TYR A 111 3.97 2.40 7.05
C TYR A 111 4.52 0.98 6.82
N GLN A 112 4.60 0.15 7.86
CA GLN A 112 5.10 -1.22 7.71
C GLN A 112 4.26 -2.06 6.74
N LEU A 113 2.93 -1.96 6.81
CA LEU A 113 2.04 -2.68 5.91
C LEU A 113 2.20 -2.19 4.46
N THR A 114 2.23 -0.87 4.25
CA THR A 114 2.41 -0.26 2.93
C THR A 114 3.75 -0.67 2.29
N ILE A 115 4.87 -0.56 3.01
CA ILE A 115 6.19 -0.95 2.48
C ILE A 115 6.27 -2.47 2.28
N GLY A 116 5.61 -3.25 3.14
CA GLY A 116 5.53 -4.71 3.00
C GLY A 116 4.93 -5.17 1.67
N LEU A 117 4.08 -4.36 1.02
CA LEU A 117 3.50 -4.68 -0.29
C LEU A 117 4.55 -4.84 -1.38
N LEU A 118 5.69 -4.14 -1.28
CA LEU A 118 6.80 -4.26 -2.23
C LEU A 118 7.32 -5.70 -2.35
N SER A 119 7.24 -6.47 -1.27
CA SER A 119 7.67 -7.88 -1.23
C SER A 119 6.57 -8.88 -1.59
N LYS A 120 5.30 -8.45 -1.73
CA LYS A 120 4.19 -9.36 -2.04
C LYS A 120 4.07 -9.55 -3.55
N GLU A 121 3.91 -10.80 -3.99
CA GLU A 121 3.49 -11.11 -5.35
C GLU A 121 2.18 -10.38 -5.64
N THR A 122 2.15 -9.63 -6.74
CA THR A 122 1.07 -8.68 -6.99
C THR A 122 0.56 -8.84 -8.41
N PHE A 123 -0.75 -9.05 -8.53
CA PHE A 123 -1.43 -8.92 -9.81
C PHE A 123 -1.51 -7.44 -10.16
N ILE A 124 -0.97 -7.05 -11.32
CA ILE A 124 -1.08 -5.68 -11.83
C ILE A 124 -2.22 -5.63 -12.85
N PRO A 125 -3.34 -4.98 -12.51
CA PRO A 125 -4.43 -4.86 -13.46
C PRO A 125 -4.01 -4.00 -14.64
N ASN A 126 -4.42 -4.40 -15.85
CA ASN A 126 -4.42 -3.47 -16.98
C ASN A 126 -5.61 -2.52 -16.92
N CYS A 127 -6.63 -2.90 -16.14
CA CYS A 127 -7.91 -2.24 -16.14
C CYS A 127 -8.62 -2.51 -14.80
N GLY A 128 -9.35 -1.52 -14.28
CA GLY A 128 -9.99 -1.63 -12.95
C GLY A 128 -8.98 -1.39 -11.82
N THR A 129 -9.39 -1.56 -10.57
CA THR A 129 -8.53 -1.33 -9.40
C THR A 129 -8.54 -2.55 -8.50
N LEU A 130 -7.36 -3.06 -8.16
CA LEU A 130 -7.20 -4.08 -7.13
C LEU A 130 -7.08 -3.40 -5.76
N HIS A 131 -8.04 -3.68 -4.88
CA HIS A 131 -8.07 -3.19 -3.50
C HIS A 131 -7.38 -4.19 -2.57
N ILE A 132 -6.42 -3.71 -1.78
CA ILE A 132 -5.65 -4.52 -0.82
C ILE A 132 -6.06 -4.12 0.60
N ASP A 133 -6.74 -5.01 1.30
CA ASP A 133 -7.33 -4.75 2.63
C ASP A 133 -6.63 -5.49 3.79
N PHE A 134 -5.61 -6.30 3.48
CA PHE A 134 -4.87 -7.15 4.44
C PHE A 134 -5.76 -8.11 5.26
N CYS A 135 -6.98 -8.37 4.79
CA CYS A 135 -7.95 -9.20 5.49
C CYS A 135 -7.82 -10.66 5.04
N THR A 136 -7.67 -11.56 6.02
CA THR A 136 -7.65 -13.01 5.77
C THR A 136 -9.04 -13.65 5.90
N GLY A 137 -10.05 -12.86 6.28
CA GLY A 137 -11.36 -13.34 6.72
C GLY A 137 -11.36 -13.89 8.16
N TYR A 138 -10.21 -13.96 8.83
CA TYR A 138 -10.08 -14.42 10.22
C TYR A 138 -9.56 -13.29 11.12
N ALA A 139 -10.47 -12.68 11.88
CA ALA A 139 -10.17 -11.50 12.69
C ALA A 139 -9.12 -11.71 13.80
N PRO A 140 -9.08 -12.84 14.53
CA PRO A 140 -8.13 -13.02 15.63
C PRO A 140 -6.66 -12.96 15.23
N ASP A 141 -6.30 -13.49 14.05
CA ASP A 141 -4.92 -13.49 13.54
C ASP A 141 -4.72 -12.49 12.37
N CYS A 142 -5.56 -11.45 12.30
CA CYS A 142 -5.46 -10.45 11.24
C CYS A 142 -4.19 -9.60 11.36
N GLU A 143 -3.53 -9.26 10.24
CA GLU A 143 -2.34 -8.39 10.19
C GLU A 143 -2.60 -6.99 10.78
N LEU A 144 -3.86 -6.54 10.75
CA LEU A 144 -4.31 -5.29 11.37
C LEU A 144 -4.37 -5.37 12.91
N LYS A 145 -4.19 -6.56 13.51
CA LYS A 145 -4.16 -6.81 14.97
C LYS A 145 -5.40 -6.19 15.65
N GLN A 146 -5.22 -5.54 16.79
CA GLN A 146 -6.27 -4.82 17.53
C GLN A 146 -6.98 -3.71 16.74
N TYR A 147 -6.45 -3.31 15.58
CA TYR A 147 -7.05 -2.31 14.71
C TYR A 147 -7.97 -2.92 13.64
N CYS A 148 -8.05 -4.25 13.56
CA CYS A 148 -8.99 -4.93 12.67
C CYS A 148 -10.44 -4.54 13.03
N PRO A 149 -11.21 -3.93 12.11
CA PRO A 149 -12.58 -3.51 12.39
C PRO A 149 -13.52 -4.69 12.68
N CYS A 150 -13.20 -5.88 12.15
CA CYS A 150 -13.99 -7.10 12.35
C CYS A 150 -13.88 -7.70 13.76
N LEU A 151 -12.89 -7.31 14.57
CA LEU A 151 -12.69 -7.88 15.92
C LEU A 151 -13.89 -7.69 16.84
N LYS A 152 -14.60 -6.56 16.72
CA LYS A 152 -15.81 -6.30 17.53
C LYS A 152 -16.87 -7.37 17.26
N ILE A 153 -17.18 -7.57 15.99
CA ILE A 153 -18.15 -8.57 15.53
C ILE A 153 -17.71 -9.99 15.92
N TRP A 154 -16.40 -10.25 15.86
CA TRP A 154 -15.85 -11.56 16.22
C TRP A 154 -16.02 -11.88 17.71
N ASN A 155 -15.74 -10.92 18.59
CA ASN A 155 -15.78 -11.09 20.04
C ASN A 155 -17.20 -11.03 20.63
N GLU A 156 -18.19 -10.61 19.84
CA GLU A 156 -19.61 -10.62 20.21
C GLU A 156 -20.27 -12.00 20.02
N LYS A 157 -19.55 -12.97 19.45
CA LYS A 157 -19.96 -14.37 19.31
C LYS A 157 -19.40 -15.23 20.44
#